data_AF-A0A0G4FME3-F1
#
_entry.id   AF-A0A0G4FME3-F1
#
_cell.length_a   1.000
_cell.length_b   1.000
_cell.length_c   1.000
_cell.angle_alpha   90.00
_cell.angle_beta   90.00
_cell.angle_gamma   90.00
#
_symmetry.space_group_name_H-M   'P 1'
#
loop_
_entity.id
_entity.type
_entity.pdbx_description
1 polymer ?
#
loop_
_entity_poly.entity_id
_entity_poly.type
_entity_poly.pdbx_seq_one_letter_code
_entity_poly.pdbx_strand_id
1 'polypeptide(L)'
;MALRRSLLRRTWHDWFPYEPRPTVPHTDPYIVNCEVNKVYWWCACGNSKTQPWCDGSHKGTMFKPTMYMAQLNGPKLICGCKYTNAKPKCTFHCMYVKMQFYPKEAAAVWFAACFCIGLTSTWVFHP
;
A
#
# COMPACT_ATOMS: atom_id res chain seq x y z
N MET A 1 -17.86 9.61 7.93
CA MET A 1 -17.88 8.33 8.68
C MET A 1 -16.85 7.38 8.07
N ALA A 2 -15.58 7.56 8.41
CA ALA A 2 -14.47 6.81 7.80
C ALA A 2 -14.09 5.59 8.66
N LEU A 3 -14.33 4.41 8.11
CA LEU A 3 -13.62 3.14 8.36
C LEU A 3 -13.35 2.74 9.82
N ARG A 4 -14.39 2.37 10.58
CA ARG A 4 -14.25 1.30 11.59
C ARG A 4 -14.58 -0.05 10.96
N ARG A 5 -13.83 -0.45 9.94
CA ARG A 5 -13.96 -1.79 9.34
C ARG A 5 -12.98 -2.74 10.04
N SER A 6 -13.27 -3.01 11.31
CA SER A 6 -12.64 -4.06 12.13
C SER A 6 -12.98 -5.49 11.66
N LEU A 7 -13.40 -5.66 10.41
CA LEU A 7 -13.94 -6.91 9.85
C LEU A 7 -13.36 -7.26 8.47
N LEU A 8 -12.18 -6.77 8.14
CA LEU A 8 -11.37 -7.40 7.10
C LEU A 8 -10.30 -8.23 7.80
N ARG A 9 -10.74 -9.40 8.28
CA ARG A 9 -9.88 -10.55 8.58
C ARG A 9 -8.93 -10.73 7.40
N ARG A 10 -7.68 -10.33 7.55
CA ARG A 10 -6.64 -10.68 6.58
C ARG A 10 -6.25 -12.09 6.95
N THR A 11 -6.85 -13.07 6.27
CA THR A 11 -6.88 -14.50 6.63
C THR A 11 -5.56 -15.04 7.17
N TRP A 12 -4.42 -14.67 6.58
CA TRP A 12 -3.11 -15.10 7.04
C TRP A 12 -2.72 -14.58 8.43
N HIS A 13 -2.97 -13.31 8.70
CA HIS A 13 -2.46 -12.64 9.90
C HIS A 13 -3.39 -12.77 11.11
N ASP A 14 -4.59 -13.35 10.93
CA ASP A 14 -5.44 -13.73 12.05
C ASP A 14 -4.92 -15.01 12.74
N TRP A 15 -4.11 -15.79 12.02
CA TRP A 15 -3.48 -17.01 12.53
C TRP A 15 -2.18 -16.71 13.29
N PHE A 16 -1.48 -15.62 12.93
CA PHE A 16 -0.22 -15.21 13.55
C PHE A 16 -0.35 -13.81 14.22
N PRO A 17 -0.97 -13.73 15.40
CA PRO A 17 -1.25 -12.46 16.06
C PRO A 17 0.01 -11.74 16.58
N TYR A 18 1.12 -12.44 16.72
CA TYR A 18 2.40 -11.90 17.22
C TYR A 18 3.22 -11.18 16.14
N GLU A 19 2.87 -11.32 14.87
CA GLU A 19 3.57 -10.60 13.81
C GLU A 19 3.18 -9.11 13.85
N PRO A 20 4.16 -8.19 14.02
CA PRO A 20 3.86 -6.77 14.06
C PRO A 20 3.31 -6.34 12.70
N ARG A 21 2.13 -5.73 12.70
CA ARG A 21 1.49 -5.21 11.48
C ARG A 21 1.42 -3.68 11.50
N PRO A 22 1.84 -3.01 10.41
CA PRO A 22 1.57 -1.59 10.28
C PRO A 22 0.08 -1.40 9.99
N THR A 23 -0.48 -0.32 10.54
CA THR A 23 -1.84 0.11 10.21
C THR A 23 -1.85 0.68 8.80
N VAL A 24 -2.96 0.50 8.10
CA VAL A 24 -3.13 1.00 6.72
C VAL A 24 -4.07 2.19 6.78
N PRO A 25 -3.55 3.44 6.87
CA PRO A 25 -4.40 4.62 6.87
C PRO A 25 -5.01 4.88 5.48
N HIS A 26 -4.27 4.56 4.42
CA HIS A 26 -4.66 4.76 3.03
C HIS A 26 -4.03 3.70 2.14
N THR A 27 -4.76 3.20 1.15
CA THR A 27 -4.26 2.18 0.22
C THR A 27 -3.43 2.78 -0.90
N ASP A 28 -3.83 3.93 -1.44
CA ASP A 28 -3.17 4.55 -2.60
C ASP A 28 -1.95 5.39 -2.17
N PRO A 29 -0.98 5.66 -3.06
CA PRO A 29 0.20 6.45 -2.72
C PRO A 29 -0.14 7.91 -2.44
N TYR A 30 0.71 8.55 -1.63
CA TYR A 30 0.69 9.99 -1.42
C TYR A 30 1.60 10.67 -2.45
N ILE A 31 1.05 11.64 -3.19
CA ILE A 31 1.82 12.52 -4.07
C ILE A 31 2.26 13.70 -3.22
N VAL A 32 3.57 13.81 -2.97
CA VAL A 32 4.15 14.89 -2.18
C VAL A 32 5.32 15.53 -2.91
N ASN A 33 5.40 16.86 -2.88
CA ASN A 33 6.55 17.57 -3.41
C ASN A 33 7.71 17.45 -2.43
N CYS A 34 8.81 16.86 -2.90
CA CYS A 34 10.03 16.71 -2.12
C CYS A 34 11.14 17.56 -2.72
N GLU A 35 11.91 18.17 -1.84
CA GLU A 35 13.09 18.98 -2.16
C GLU A 35 14.37 18.14 -2.02
N VAL A 36 15.36 18.44 -2.86
CA VAL A 36 16.72 17.89 -2.80
C VAL A 36 17.41 18.35 -1.52
N ASN A 37 18.28 17.52 -0.96
CA ASN A 37 19.02 17.78 0.29
C ASN A 37 18.16 17.96 1.56
N LYS A 38 16.84 17.80 1.46
CA LYS A 38 15.95 17.81 2.62
C LYS A 38 15.69 16.40 3.11
N VAL A 39 15.85 16.20 4.40
CA VAL A 39 15.61 14.92 5.06
C VAL A 39 14.16 14.83 5.48
N TYR A 40 13.48 13.81 4.99
CA TYR A 40 12.12 13.46 5.38
C TYR A 40 12.12 12.13 6.11
N TRP A 41 11.23 12.00 7.10
CA TRP A 41 11.05 10.75 7.85
C TRP A 41 9.72 10.13 7.47
N TRP A 42 9.75 9.02 6.75
CA TRP A 42 8.55 8.31 6.34
C TRP A 42 7.96 7.50 7.49
N CYS A 43 6.63 7.60 7.66
CA CYS A 43 5.90 6.84 8.65
C CYS A 43 5.77 5.37 8.20
N ALA A 44 6.45 4.46 8.92
CA ALA A 44 6.37 3.03 8.69
C ALA A 44 5.24 2.34 9.49
N CYS A 45 4.79 2.93 10.60
CA CYS A 45 3.77 2.32 11.48
C CYS A 45 2.33 2.48 10.99
N GLY A 46 2.06 3.51 10.19
CA GLY A 46 0.70 3.87 9.72
C GLY A 46 -0.11 4.76 10.66
N ASN A 47 0.34 4.97 11.91
CA ASN A 47 -0.41 5.71 12.93
C ASN A 47 -0.19 7.23 12.90
N SER A 48 0.72 7.75 12.06
CA SER A 48 0.95 9.19 11.97
C SER A 48 -0.29 9.94 11.47
N LYS A 49 -0.57 11.10 12.06
CA LYS A 49 -1.62 12.01 11.62
C LYS A 49 -1.19 12.87 10.43
N THR A 50 0.12 13.05 10.23
CA THR A 50 0.73 13.85 9.15
C THR A 50 1.27 12.97 8.02
N GLN A 51 0.51 11.95 7.63
CA GLN A 51 0.89 11.06 6.52
C GLN A 51 1.29 11.86 5.27
N PRO A 52 2.34 11.46 4.54
CA PRO A 52 3.10 10.21 4.68
C PRO A 52 4.26 10.26 5.71
N TRP A 53 4.43 11.38 6.40
CA TRP A 53 5.59 11.65 7.25
C TRP A 53 5.36 11.22 8.71
N CYS A 54 6.45 11.03 9.44
CA CYS A 54 6.43 10.61 10.84
C CYS A 54 6.22 11.82 11.76
N ASP A 55 5.28 11.70 12.70
CA ASP A 55 4.95 12.68 13.74
C ASP A 55 5.35 12.21 15.16
N GLY A 56 5.99 11.04 15.27
CA GLY A 56 6.30 10.42 16.56
C GLY A 56 5.27 9.42 17.08
N SER A 57 4.12 9.23 16.40
CA SER A 57 3.08 8.25 16.77
C SER A 57 3.51 6.77 16.65
N HIS A 58 4.76 6.51 16.27
CA HIS A 58 5.34 5.17 16.24
C HIS A 58 5.86 4.70 17.61
N LYS A 59 5.98 5.61 18.60
CA LYS A 59 6.39 5.26 19.98
C LYS A 59 5.46 4.18 20.54
N GLY A 60 6.04 3.11 21.09
CA GLY A 60 5.29 1.94 21.59
C GLY A 60 4.96 0.89 20.52
N THR A 61 5.30 1.11 19.25
CA THR A 61 5.22 0.08 18.20
C THR A 61 6.60 -0.47 17.86
N MET A 62 6.67 -1.64 17.20
CA MET A 62 7.93 -2.22 16.73
C MET A 62 8.49 -1.54 15.46
N PHE A 63 7.80 -0.53 14.93
CA PHE A 63 8.15 0.12 13.66
C PHE A 63 9.01 1.37 13.89
N LYS A 64 10.10 1.47 13.13
CA LYS A 64 10.95 2.67 13.08
C LYS A 64 10.70 3.44 11.78
N PRO A 65 10.67 4.78 11.81
CA PRO A 65 10.55 5.59 10.60
C PRO A 65 11.77 5.39 9.69
N THR A 66 11.57 5.53 8.39
CA THR A 66 12.64 5.38 7.39
C THR A 66 13.03 6.76 6.86
N MET A 67 14.33 7.04 6.85
CA MET A 67 14.88 8.27 6.29
C MET A 67 14.69 8.30 4.77
N TYR A 68 14.35 9.46 4.24
CA TYR A 68 14.17 9.72 2.81
C TYR A 68 14.83 11.04 2.43
N MET A 69 15.67 11.01 1.40
CA MET A 69 16.17 12.20 0.72
C MET A 69 15.84 12.08 -0.76
N ALA A 70 15.20 13.12 -1.31
CA ALA A 70 14.93 13.16 -2.74
C ALA A 70 16.21 13.54 -3.50
N GLN A 71 16.45 12.85 -4.62
CA GLN A 71 17.57 13.19 -5.51
C GLN A 71 17.24 14.39 -6.42
N LEU A 72 15.96 14.61 -6.69
CA LEU A 72 15.45 15.64 -7.58
C LEU A 72 14.23 16.30 -6.95
N ASN A 73 14.13 17.61 -7.10
CA ASN A 73 12.96 18.39 -6.72
C ASN A 73 11.72 17.90 -7.49
N GLY A 74 10.56 17.96 -6.83
CA GLY A 74 9.26 17.74 -7.47
C GLY A 74 8.42 16.62 -6.84
N PRO A 75 7.32 16.24 -7.50
CA PRO A 75 6.36 15.30 -6.94
C PRO A 75 6.97 13.89 -6.86
N LYS A 76 6.82 13.24 -5.71
CA LYS A 76 7.24 11.86 -5.45
C LYS A 76 6.06 11.05 -4.95
N LEU A 77 5.98 9.80 -5.41
CA LEU A 77 5.00 8.83 -4.95
C LEU A 77 5.53 8.11 -3.71
N ILE A 78 5.01 8.50 -2.56
CA ILE A 78 5.37 7.94 -1.27
C ILE A 78 4.32 6.92 -0.82
N CYS A 79 4.78 5.80 -0.26
CA CYS A 79 3.90 4.69 0.10
C CYS A 79 2.90 5.07 1.20
N GLY A 80 1.60 4.91 0.91
CA GLY A 80 0.53 5.04 1.88
C GLY A 80 0.18 3.73 2.60
N CYS A 81 0.26 2.59 1.91
CA CYS A 81 -0.19 1.30 2.42
C CYS A 81 0.73 0.66 3.46
N LYS A 82 2.01 1.07 3.54
CA LYS A 82 3.06 0.58 4.46
C LYS A 82 3.60 -0.83 4.20
N TYR A 83 3.14 -1.50 3.14
CA TYR A 83 3.63 -2.82 2.69
C TYR A 83 4.55 -2.73 1.46
N THR A 84 5.10 -1.56 1.14
CA THR A 84 6.07 -1.45 0.03
C THR A 84 7.35 -2.21 0.37
N ASN A 85 7.91 -2.90 -0.64
CA ASN A 85 9.20 -3.57 -0.53
C ASN A 85 10.36 -2.56 -0.62
N ALA A 86 10.20 -1.49 -1.41
CA ALA A 86 11.21 -0.43 -1.54
C ALA A 86 10.79 0.82 -0.75
N LYS A 87 10.82 0.71 0.58
CA LYS A 87 10.53 1.83 1.50
C LYS A 87 11.47 3.00 1.18
N PRO A 88 10.97 4.25 1.10
CA PRO A 88 9.59 4.73 1.34
C PRO A 88 8.75 4.92 0.06
N LYS A 89 9.30 4.58 -1.11
CA LYS A 89 8.68 4.83 -2.41
C LYS A 89 7.52 3.85 -2.65
N CYS A 90 6.55 4.28 -3.46
CA CYS A 90 5.50 3.37 -3.92
C CYS A 90 6.02 2.46 -5.06
N THR A 91 5.94 1.14 -4.88
CA THR A 91 6.27 0.12 -5.91
C THR A 91 5.03 -0.59 -6.44
N PHE A 92 3.86 0.07 -6.41
CA PHE A 92 2.55 -0.50 -6.76
C PHE A 92 2.11 -1.73 -5.94
N HIS A 93 2.87 -2.14 -4.92
CA HIS A 93 2.45 -3.17 -3.96
C HIS A 93 1.10 -2.82 -3.30
N CYS A 94 0.76 -1.53 -3.23
CA CYS A 94 -0.56 -1.06 -2.83
C CYS A 94 -1.73 -1.72 -3.58
N MET A 95 -1.55 -2.20 -4.81
CA MET A 95 -2.58 -2.94 -5.55
C MET A 95 -2.93 -4.26 -4.85
N TYR A 96 -1.93 -5.04 -4.43
CA TYR A 96 -2.15 -6.27 -3.67
C TYR A 96 -2.85 -5.99 -2.34
N VAL A 97 -2.44 -4.92 -1.65
CA VAL A 97 -3.10 -4.50 -0.41
C VAL A 97 -4.56 -4.15 -0.70
N LYS A 98 -4.83 -3.39 -1.76
CA LYS A 98 -6.20 -3.01 -2.18
C LYS A 98 -7.05 -4.23 -2.52
N MET A 99 -6.50 -5.24 -3.21
CA MET A 99 -7.20 -6.50 -3.48
C MET A 99 -7.60 -7.22 -2.18
N GLN A 100 -6.77 -7.19 -1.13
CA GLN A 100 -7.13 -7.74 0.18
C GLN A 100 -8.26 -6.97 0.87
N PHE A 101 -8.36 -5.65 0.64
CA PHE A 101 -9.45 -4.84 1.17
C PHE A 101 -10.76 -4.99 0.39
N TYR A 102 -10.68 -5.32 -0.90
CA TYR A 102 -11.81 -5.42 -1.84
C TYR A 102 -11.80 -6.75 -2.62
N PRO A 103 -11.85 -7.92 -1.95
CA PRO A 103 -11.66 -9.22 -2.60
C PRO A 103 -12.76 -9.55 -3.61
N LYS A 104 -14.00 -9.14 -3.37
CA LYS A 104 -15.14 -9.35 -4.28
C LYS A 104 -14.97 -8.64 -5.62
N GLU A 105 -14.47 -7.40 -5.59
CA GLU A 105 -14.23 -6.59 -6.78
C GLU A 105 -13.03 -7.14 -7.54
N ALA A 106 -11.96 -7.52 -6.81
CA ALA A 106 -10.81 -8.18 -7.40
C ALA A 106 -11.19 -9.50 -8.09
N ALA A 107 -12.05 -10.32 -7.48
CA ALA A 107 -12.53 -11.57 -8.06
C ALA A 107 -13.33 -11.34 -9.34
N ALA A 108 -14.22 -10.34 -9.37
CA ALA A 108 -14.99 -9.98 -10.56
C ALA A 108 -14.08 -9.52 -11.72
N VAL A 109 -13.09 -8.68 -11.42
CA VAL A 109 -12.11 -8.20 -12.42
C VAL A 109 -11.28 -9.36 -12.96
N TRP A 110 -10.81 -10.27 -12.11
CA TRP A 110 -10.05 -11.46 -12.53
C TRP A 110 -10.88 -12.39 -13.41
N PHE A 111 -12.14 -12.64 -13.04
CA PHE A 111 -13.05 -13.46 -13.84
C PHE A 111 -13.25 -12.86 -15.24
N ALA A 112 -13.54 -11.55 -15.31
CA ALA A 112 -13.71 -10.85 -16.58
C ALA A 112 -12.42 -10.89 -17.44
N ALA A 113 -11.26 -10.68 -16.82
CA ALA A 113 -9.97 -10.74 -17.52
C ALA A 113 -9.71 -12.14 -18.11
N CYS A 114 -9.90 -13.20 -17.31
CA CYS A 114 -9.75 -14.58 -17.77
C CYS A 114 -10.73 -14.92 -18.90
N PHE A 115 -11.98 -14.48 -18.80
CA PHE A 115 -12.99 -14.70 -19.84
C PHE A 115 -12.60 -14.02 -21.17
N CYS A 116 -12.21 -12.74 -21.12
CA CYS A 116 -11.75 -12.01 -22.31
C CYS A 116 -10.47 -12.60 -22.92
N ILE A 117 -9.49 -12.99 -22.08
CA ILE A 117 -8.28 -13.67 -22.54
C ILE A 117 -8.64 -15.00 -23.21
N GLY A 118 -9.57 -15.77 -22.64
CA GLY A 118 -10.09 -16.99 -23.24
C GLY A 118 -10.65 -16.75 -24.64
N LEU A 119 -11.61 -15.83 -24.79
CA LEU A 119 -12.23 -15.50 -26.08
C LEU A 119 -11.20 -15.03 -27.12
N THR A 120 -10.30 -14.12 -26.73
CA THR A 120 -9.26 -13.61 -27.64
C THR A 120 -8.26 -14.69 -28.03
N SER A 121 -7.87 -15.56 -27.09
CA SER A 121 -6.96 -16.67 -27.37
C SER A 121 -7.58 -17.66 -28.36
N THR A 122 -8.87 -17.98 -28.24
CA THR A 122 -9.58 -18.82 -29.22
C THR A 122 -9.54 -18.18 -30.59
N TRP A 123 -9.84 -16.88 -30.71
CA TRP A 123 -9.84 -16.17 -32.00
C TRP A 123 -8.44 -16.06 -32.63
N VAL A 124 -7.38 -15.91 -31.81
CA VAL A 124 -5.99 -15.76 -32.30
C VAL A 124 -5.36 -17.10 -32.69
N PHE A 125 -5.59 -18.15 -31.90
CA PHE A 125 -4.95 -19.45 -32.10
C PHE A 125 -5.79 -20.44 -32.91
N HIS A 126 -7.09 -20.17 -33.09
CA HIS A 126 -8.00 -20.91 -33.95
C HIS A 126 -8.84 -19.95 -34.82
N PRO A 127 -8.20 -19.27 -35.80
CA PRO A 127 -8.93 -18.46 -36.77
C PRO A 127 -9.90 -19.29 -37.62
#